data_AF-A0A348ZI32-F1
#
_entry.id   AF-A0A348ZI32-F1
#
_cell.length_a   1.000
_cell.length_b   1.000
_cell.length_c   1.000
_cell.angle_alpha   90.00
_cell.angle_beta   90.00
_cell.angle_gamma   90.00
#
_symmetry.space_group_name_H-M   'P 1'
#
loop_
_entity.id
_entity.type
_entity.pdbx_description
1 polymer ?
#
loop_
_entity_poly.entity_id
_entity_poly.type
_entity_poly.pdbx_seq_one_letter_code
_entity_poly.pdbx_strand_id
1 'polypeptide(L)'
;MFAEHGVSQDEFESAFNSFSVRTKVNQAEKRMEDYQIRSTPNMIVNGKYLVTTGQNVPTQEEMLEVVEFLVQKELQSLRSSGD
;
A
#
# COMPACT_ATOMS: atom_id res chain seq x y z
N MET A 1 10.65 -16.01 16.17
CA MET A 1 10.40 -14.63 15.69
C MET A 1 9.56 -13.79 16.66
N PHE A 2 8.24 -13.94 16.80
CA PHE A 2 7.43 -13.03 17.65
C PHE A 2 7.78 -13.08 19.14
N ALA A 3 8.04 -14.28 19.68
CA ALA A 3 8.49 -14.46 21.05
C ALA A 3 9.86 -13.80 21.35
N GLU A 4 10.76 -13.74 20.35
CA GLU A 4 12.04 -13.04 20.47
C GLU A 4 11.87 -11.52 20.63
N HIS A 5 10.68 -11.00 20.27
CA HIS A 5 10.30 -9.60 20.41
C HIS A 5 9.28 -9.37 21.55
N GLY A 6 9.14 -10.34 22.47
CA GLY A 6 8.31 -10.18 23.67
C GLY A 6 6.81 -10.40 23.47
N VAL A 7 6.38 -10.93 22.32
CA VAL A 7 4.97 -11.30 22.09
C VAL A 7 4.80 -12.78 22.37
N SER A 8 3.94 -13.14 23.32
CA SER A 8 3.67 -14.54 23.64
C SER A 8 2.92 -15.25 22.50
N GLN A 9 2.99 -16.58 22.48
CA GLN A 9 2.27 -17.38 21.49
C GLN A 9 0.76 -17.12 21.54
N ASP A 10 0.17 -17.10 22.74
CA ASP A 10 -1.27 -16.88 22.92
C ASP A 10 -1.71 -15.50 22.44
N GLU A 11 -0.92 -14.45 22.72
CA GLU A 11 -1.20 -13.09 22.21
C GLU A 11 -1.15 -13.03 20.69
N PHE A 12 -0.14 -13.68 20.09
CA PHE A 12 -0.03 -13.77 18.63
C PHE A 12 -1.21 -14.52 18.02
N GLU A 13 -1.54 -15.71 18.54
CA GLU A 13 -2.63 -16.54 18.01
C GLU A 13 -3.98 -15.84 18.13
N SER A 14 -4.24 -15.18 19.26
CA SER A 14 -5.45 -14.40 19.49
C SER A 14 -5.57 -13.26 18.48
N ALA A 15 -4.49 -12.49 18.26
CA ALA A 15 -4.49 -11.39 17.30
C ALA A 15 -4.59 -11.88 15.85
N PHE A 16 -3.79 -12.88 15.47
CA PHE A 16 -3.72 -13.42 14.12
C PHE A 16 -5.06 -14.00 13.66
N ASN A 17 -5.77 -14.68 14.55
CA ASN A 17 -7.09 -15.26 14.27
C ASN A 17 -8.26 -14.29 14.55
N SER A 18 -7.99 -13.05 14.98
CA SER A 18 -9.03 -12.10 15.34
C SER A 18 -9.90 -11.71 14.13
N PHE A 19 -11.17 -11.41 14.40
CA PHE A 19 -12.09 -10.89 13.39
C PHE A 19 -11.52 -9.64 12.69
N SER A 20 -10.92 -8.73 13.45
CA SER A 20 -10.34 -7.49 12.94
C SER A 20 -9.20 -7.74 11.93
N VAL A 21 -8.30 -8.69 12.21
CA VAL A 21 -7.24 -9.07 11.25
C VAL A 21 -7.86 -9.69 10.00
N ARG A 22 -8.80 -10.63 10.15
CA ARG A 22 -9.49 -11.25 9.02
C ARG A 22 -10.20 -10.22 8.13
N THR A 23 -10.89 -9.25 8.73
CA THR A 23 -11.54 -8.16 7.98
C THR A 23 -10.54 -7.30 7.21
N LYS A 24 -9.40 -6.96 7.82
CA LYS A 24 -8.35 -6.18 7.14
C LYS A 24 -7.69 -6.93 5.99
N VAL A 25 -7.46 -8.24 6.15
CA VAL A 25 -6.94 -9.10 5.07
C VAL A 25 -7.91 -9.12 3.89
N ASN A 26 -9.20 -9.38 4.13
CA ASN A 26 -10.21 -9.37 3.07
C ASN A 26 -10.30 -8.00 2.36
N GLN A 27 -10.17 -6.89 3.11
CA GLN A 27 -10.13 -5.55 2.51
C GLN A 27 -8.88 -5.34 1.66
N ALA A 28 -7.72 -5.85 2.09
CA ALA A 28 -6.49 -5.78 1.32
C ALA A 28 -6.58 -6.60 0.03
N GLU A 29 -7.10 -7.83 0.08
CA GLU A 29 -7.36 -8.67 -1.09
C GLU A 29 -8.27 -7.97 -2.09
N LYS A 30 -9.40 -7.42 -1.62
CA LYS A 30 -10.31 -6.69 -2.48
C LYS A 30 -9.63 -5.48 -3.14
N ARG A 31 -8.82 -4.71 -2.40
CA ARG A 31 -8.07 -3.58 -2.98
C ARG A 31 -7.06 -4.05 -4.02
N MET A 32 -6.36 -5.15 -3.78
CA MET A 32 -5.41 -5.71 -4.75
C MET A 32 -6.12 -6.11 -6.05
N GLU A 33 -7.32 -6.70 -5.96
CA GLU A 33 -8.16 -7.00 -7.12
C GLU A 33 -8.65 -5.73 -7.83
N ASP A 34 -9.24 -4.79 -7.08
CA ASP A 34 -9.82 -3.55 -7.61
C ASP A 34 -8.75 -2.71 -8.35
N TYR A 35 -7.51 -2.69 -7.86
CA TYR A 35 -6.37 -2.00 -8.49
C TYR A 35 -5.55 -2.89 -9.44
N GLN A 36 -5.92 -4.16 -9.63
CA GLN A 36 -5.23 -5.11 -10.50
C GLN A 36 -3.72 -5.26 -10.19
N ILE A 37 -3.37 -5.26 -8.90
CA ILE A 37 -2.00 -5.44 -8.43
C ILE A 37 -1.52 -6.87 -8.75
N ARG A 38 -0.34 -7.00 -9.38
CA ARG A 38 0.24 -8.30 -9.78
C ARG A 38 1.63 -8.59 -9.21
N SER A 39 2.27 -7.60 -8.61
CA SER A 39 3.64 -7.72 -8.10
C SER A 39 3.87 -6.77 -6.93
N THR A 40 4.95 -7.02 -6.20
CA THR A 40 5.44 -6.20 -5.10
C THR A 40 6.87 -5.73 -5.40
N PRO A 41 7.28 -4.51 -5.00
CA PRO A 41 6.46 -3.47 -4.39
C PRO A 41 5.58 -2.74 -5.42
N ASN A 42 4.51 -2.10 -4.93
CA ASN A 42 3.65 -1.20 -5.69
C ASN A 42 3.11 -0.08 -4.78
N MET A 43 2.74 1.04 -5.38
CA MET A 43 2.24 2.22 -4.68
C MET A 43 1.04 2.79 -5.44
N ILE A 44 -0.03 3.14 -4.74
CA ILE A 44 -1.21 3.79 -5.33
C ILE A 44 -1.27 5.24 -4.88
N VAL A 45 -1.32 6.18 -5.82
CA VAL A 45 -1.40 7.62 -5.53
C VAL A 45 -2.81 8.14 -5.78
N ASN A 46 -3.43 8.70 -4.73
CA ASN A 46 -4.79 9.28 -4.72
C ASN A 46 -5.89 8.37 -5.29
N GLY A 47 -5.70 7.05 -5.25
CA GLY A 47 -6.61 6.07 -5.87
C GLY A 47 -6.67 6.13 -7.41
N LYS A 48 -5.78 6.86 -8.06
CA LYS A 48 -5.80 7.12 -9.52
C LYS A 48 -4.65 6.46 -10.28
N TYR A 49 -3.48 6.37 -9.65
CA TYR A 49 -2.26 5.89 -10.31
C TYR A 49 -1.70 4.70 -9.57
N LEU A 50 -1.54 3.57 -10.26
CA LEU A 50 -0.74 2.44 -9.81
C LEU A 50 0.69 2.60 -10.31
N VAL A 51 1.65 2.69 -9.40
CA VAL A 51 3.08 2.76 -9.68
C VAL A 51 3.71 1.42 -9.30
N THR A 52 4.41 0.80 -10.24
CA THR A 52 5.09 -0.49 -10.07
C THR A 52 6.54 -0.38 -10.53
N THR A 53 7.42 -1.20 -9.94
CA THR A 53 8.75 -1.39 -10.52
C THR A 53 8.64 -2.19 -11.82
N GLY A 54 9.56 -1.94 -12.75
CA GLY A 54 9.58 -2.57 -14.06
C GLY A 54 10.69 -2.01 -14.94
N GLN A 55 10.66 -2.28 -16.24
CA GLN A 55 11.72 -1.81 -17.15
C GLN A 55 11.87 -0.28 -17.19
N ASN A 56 10.77 0.47 -17.01
CA ASN A 56 10.76 1.93 -17.03
C ASN A 56 11.00 2.57 -15.65
N VAL A 57 10.89 1.78 -14.58
CA VAL A 57 11.11 2.20 -13.18
C VAL A 57 11.86 1.04 -12.50
N PRO A 58 13.16 0.88 -12.77
CA PRO A 58 13.89 -0.33 -12.39
C PRO A 58 14.14 -0.42 -10.89
N THR A 59 14.21 0.73 -10.20
CA THR A 59 14.55 0.81 -8.78
C THR A 59 13.38 1.30 -7.93
N GLN A 60 13.41 0.98 -6.63
CA GLN A 60 12.43 1.50 -5.67
C GLN A 60 12.62 3.00 -5.43
N GLU A 61 13.84 3.52 -5.58
CA GLU A 61 14.15 4.94 -5.47
C GLU A 61 13.44 5.73 -6.58
N GLU A 62 13.58 5.29 -7.84
CA GLU A 62 12.87 5.88 -8.98
C GLU A 62 11.34 5.76 -8.84
N MET A 63 10.84 4.67 -8.26
CA MET A 63 9.41 4.55 -7.94
C MET A 63 8.96 5.67 -6.98
N LEU A 64 9.75 5.97 -5.94
CA LEU A 64 9.43 7.03 -4.99
C LEU A 64 9.47 8.42 -5.63
N GLU A 65 10.39 8.66 -6.57
CA GLU A 65 10.42 9.90 -7.35
C GLU A 65 9.15 10.10 -8.19
N VAL A 66 8.68 9.03 -8.86
CA VAL A 66 7.41 9.04 -9.61
C VAL A 66 6.23 9.28 -8.68
N VAL A 67 6.21 8.63 -7.51
CA VAL A 67 5.17 8.84 -6.50
C VAL A 67 5.15 10.29 -6.05
N GLU A 68 6.30 10.88 -5.71
CA GLU A 68 6.39 12.28 -5.27
C GLU A 68 5.85 13.23 -6.34
N PHE A 69 6.25 13.04 -7.60
CA PHE A 69 5.73 13.82 -8.72
C PHE A 69 4.19 13.73 -8.82
N LEU A 70 3.62 12.53 -8.73
CA LEU A 70 2.18 12.33 -8.81
C LEU A 70 1.44 12.92 -7.62
N VAL A 71 2.01 12.84 -6.41
CA VAL A 71 1.46 13.48 -5.21
C VAL A 71 1.40 15.00 -5.40
N GLN A 72 2.50 15.63 -5.83
CA GLN A 72 2.53 17.08 -6.07
C GLN A 72 1.52 17.49 -7.15
N LYS A 73 1.41 16.71 -8.22
CA LYS A 73 0.41 16.93 -9.28
C LYS A 73 -1.03 16.90 -8.73
N GLU A 74 -1.37 15.91 -7.91
CA GLU A 74 -2.71 15.81 -7.32
C GLU A 74 -2.98 16.93 -6.32
N LEU A 75 -1.99 17.32 -5.51
CA LEU A 75 -2.12 18.45 -4.59
C LEU A 75 -2.37 19.77 -5.34
N GLN A 76 -1.68 20.01 -6.46
CA GLN A 76 -1.91 21.19 -7.30
C GLN A 76 -3.30 21.17 -7.93
N SER A 77 -3.73 20.02 -8.46
CA SER A 77 -5.06 19.84 -9.06
C SER A 77 -6.19 20.06 -8.05
N LEU A 78 -6.02 19.61 -6.81
CA LEU A 78 -7.00 19.84 -5.73
C LEU A 78 -7.09 21.33 -5.36
N ARG A 79 -5.96 22.04 -5.34
CA ARG A 79 -5.93 23.49 -5.07
C ARG A 79 -6.62 24.29 -6.16
N SER A 80 -6.39 23.96 -7.43
CA SER A 80 -7.01 24.66 -8.57
C SER A 80 -8.50 24.37 -8.75
N SER A 81 -9.02 23.32 -8.10
CA SER A 81 -10.46 22.96 -8.15
C SER A 81 -11.26 23.52 -6.97
N GLY A 82 -10.58 24.18 -6.03
CA GLY A 82 -11.16 24.80 -4.83
C GLY A 82 -11.35 26.31 -4.92
N ASP A 83 -11.05 26.92 -6.08
CA ASP A 83 -11.42 28.30 -6.47
C ASP A 83 -12.64 28.25 -7.41
#